data_AF-A0A0L0QV98-F1
#
_entry.id   AF-A0A0L0QV98-F1
#
_cell.length_a   1.000
_cell.length_b   1.000
_cell.length_c   1.000
_cell.angle_alpha   90.00
_cell.angle_beta   90.00
_cell.angle_gamma   90.00
#
_symmetry.space_group_name_H-M   'P 1'
#
loop_
_entity.id
_entity.type
_entity.pdbx_description
1 polymer ?
#
loop_
_entity_poly.entity_id
_entity_poly.type
_entity_poly.pdbx_seq_one_letter_code
_entity_poly.pdbx_strand_id
1 'polypeptide(L)'
;MERIEVLAKITDLEYRLENDELNDQERMEIDKEITRLGTQLNLNKDAQKALKILNKRVWMTYSDIEILQDLGVGKLKIMSHIGIAQDHSTDIDLSNAKSFYKTFYAKNKRLENYHKRFGRVFNPELYD
;
A
#
# COMPACT_ATOMS: atom_id res chain seq x y z
N MET A 1 -3.91 1.95 -20.91
CA MET A 1 -4.54 3.28 -20.75
C MET A 1 -3.87 3.96 -19.57
N GLU A 2 -3.21 5.08 -19.83
CA GLU A 2 -2.54 5.88 -18.81
C GLU A 2 -3.56 6.61 -17.93
N ARG A 3 -3.15 7.03 -16.72
CA ARG A 3 -4.04 7.72 -15.76
C ARG A 3 -4.73 8.95 -16.37
N ILE A 4 -3.99 9.73 -17.17
CA ILE A 4 -4.50 10.94 -17.83
C ILE A 4 -5.57 10.59 -18.86
N GLU A 5 -5.37 9.52 -19.64
CA GLU A 5 -6.35 9.03 -20.60
C GLU A 5 -7.64 8.54 -19.93
N VAL A 6 -7.52 7.84 -18.79
CA VAL A 6 -8.70 7.39 -18.02
C VAL A 6 -9.48 8.57 -17.46
N LEU A 7 -8.80 9.59 -16.92
CA LEU A 7 -9.45 10.80 -16.41
C LEU A 7 -10.14 11.58 -17.53
N ALA A 8 -9.46 11.79 -18.67
CA ALA A 8 -10.06 12.45 -19.82
C ALA A 8 -11.31 11.71 -20.32
N LYS A 9 -11.28 10.37 -20.31
CA LYS A 9 -12.43 9.54 -20.69
C LYS A 9 -13.60 9.63 -19.71
N ILE A 10 -13.34 9.70 -18.40
CA ILE A 10 -14.40 9.92 -17.40
C ILE A 10 -15.06 11.29 -17.64
N THR A 11 -14.25 12.34 -17.83
CA THR A 11 -14.75 13.69 -18.09
C THR A 11 -15.60 13.77 -19.37
N ASP A 12 -15.21 13.07 -20.44
CA ASP A 12 -16.01 12.98 -21.68
C ASP A 12 -17.34 12.26 -21.44
N LEU A 13 -17.34 11.18 -20.67
CA LEU A 13 -18.56 10.44 -20.32
C LEU A 13 -19.52 11.26 -19.43
N GLU A 14 -18.97 11.98 -18.45
CA GLU A 14 -19.73 12.91 -17.60
C GLU A 14 -20.35 14.04 -18.44
N TYR A 15 -19.58 14.61 -19.37
CA TYR A 15 -20.08 15.61 -20.31
C TYR A 15 -21.26 15.09 -21.13
N ARG A 16 -21.18 13.85 -21.64
CA ARG A 16 -22.28 13.24 -22.39
C ARG A 16 -23.53 13.01 -21.53
N LEU A 17 -23.39 12.57 -20.27
CA LEU A 17 -24.53 12.42 -19.36
C LEU A 17 -25.28 13.73 -19.09
N GLU A 18 -24.55 14.84 -19.07
CA GLU A 18 -25.08 16.18 -18.81
C GLU A 18 -25.67 16.84 -20.06
N ASN A 19 -25.11 16.57 -21.24
CA ASN A 19 -25.39 17.37 -22.45
C ASN A 19 -26.11 16.60 -23.57
N ASP A 20 -26.07 15.27 -23.60
CA ASP A 20 -26.71 14.46 -24.65
C ASP A 20 -28.15 14.07 -24.27
N GLU A 21 -29.05 14.01 -25.25
CA GLU A 21 -30.38 13.40 -25.11
C GLU A 21 -30.28 11.87 -25.13
N LEU A 22 -29.91 11.31 -23.98
CA LEU A 22 -29.74 9.87 -23.77
C LEU A 22 -30.99 9.23 -23.19
N ASN A 23 -31.30 8.02 -23.67
CA ASN A 23 -32.31 7.17 -23.05
C ASN A 23 -31.78 6.53 -21.75
N ASP A 24 -32.69 5.95 -20.95
CA ASP A 24 -32.35 5.38 -19.63
C ASP A 24 -31.30 4.26 -19.70
N GLN A 25 -31.32 3.45 -20.78
CA GLN A 25 -30.35 2.38 -20.98
C GLN A 25 -28.96 2.94 -21.25
N GLU A 26 -28.85 3.97 -22.10
CA GLU A 26 -27.59 4.64 -22.42
C GLU A 26 -27.01 5.33 -21.18
N ARG A 27 -27.85 6.01 -20.38
CA ARG A 27 -27.43 6.62 -19.11
C ARG A 27 -26.84 5.56 -18.17
N MET A 28 -27.54 4.43 -18.01
CA MET A 28 -27.06 3.34 -17.15
C MET A 28 -25.73 2.75 -17.64
N GLU A 29 -25.53 2.62 -18.95
CA GLU A 29 -24.27 2.11 -19.51
C GLU A 29 -23.10 3.07 -19.28
N ILE A 30 -23.33 4.37 -19.44
CA ILE A 30 -22.31 5.39 -19.17
C ILE A 30 -21.95 5.42 -17.67
N ASP A 31 -22.95 5.40 -16.78
CA ASP A 31 -22.71 5.37 -15.32
C ASP A 31 -21.89 4.14 -14.89
N LYS A 32 -22.19 2.96 -15.47
CA LYS A 32 -21.42 1.74 -15.23
C LYS A 32 -19.97 1.89 -15.69
N GLU A 33 -19.74 2.48 -16.85
CA GLU A 33 -18.41 2.70 -17.39
C GLU A 33 -17.62 3.73 -16.55
N ILE A 34 -18.24 4.83 -16.13
CA ILE A 34 -17.64 5.80 -15.19
C ILE A 34 -17.23 5.11 -13.90
N THR A 35 -18.14 4.31 -13.32
CA THR A 35 -17.87 3.56 -12.08
C THR A 35 -16.70 2.58 -12.25
N ARG A 36 -16.66 1.87 -13.37
CA ARG A 36 -15.57 0.92 -13.71
C ARG A 36 -14.23 1.64 -13.85
N LEU A 37 -14.19 2.76 -14.57
CA LEU A 37 -12.99 3.57 -14.77
C LEU A 37 -12.53 4.23 -13.46
N GLY A 38 -13.46 4.73 -12.65
CA GLY A 38 -13.17 5.28 -11.32
C GLY A 38 -12.58 4.24 -10.36
N THR A 39 -13.12 3.01 -10.37
CA THR A 39 -12.56 1.88 -9.63
C THR A 39 -11.15 1.55 -10.10
N GLN A 40 -10.92 1.52 -11.42
CA GLN A 40 -9.60 1.29 -11.99
C GLN A 40 -8.58 2.37 -11.59
N LEU A 41 -8.99 3.65 -11.54
CA LEU A 41 -8.15 4.74 -11.06
C LEU A 41 -7.78 4.59 -9.58
N ASN A 42 -8.74 4.23 -8.74
CA ASN A 42 -8.49 4.01 -7.32
C ASN A 42 -7.56 2.81 -7.09
N LEU A 43 -7.80 1.68 -7.77
CA LEU A 43 -6.89 0.53 -7.73
C LEU A 43 -5.48 0.92 -8.15
N ASN A 44 -5.33 1.79 -9.17
CA ASN A 44 -4.02 2.27 -9.61
C ASN A 44 -3.36 3.19 -8.56
N LYS A 45 -4.13 4.09 -7.94
CA LYS A 45 -3.64 4.98 -6.87
C LYS A 45 -3.22 4.19 -5.62
N ASP A 46 -4.02 3.23 -5.22
CA ASP A 46 -3.77 2.38 -4.05
C ASP A 46 -2.60 1.43 -4.31
N ALA A 47 -2.51 0.85 -5.51
CA ALA A 47 -1.34 0.07 -5.92
C ALA A 47 -0.07 0.92 -5.95
N GLN A 48 -0.12 2.16 -6.46
CA GLN A 48 1.02 3.08 -6.45
C GLN A 48 1.42 3.48 -5.02
N LYS A 49 0.44 3.74 -4.14
CA LYS A 49 0.68 4.04 -2.72
C LYS A 49 1.33 2.85 -2.02
N ALA A 50 0.79 1.65 -2.21
CA ALA A 50 1.35 0.42 -1.67
C ALA A 50 2.79 0.19 -2.19
N LEU A 51 3.04 0.38 -3.49
CA LEU A 51 4.37 0.26 -4.08
C LEU A 51 5.35 1.28 -3.48
N LYS A 52 4.93 2.54 -3.32
CA LYS A 52 5.75 3.60 -2.72
C LYS A 52 6.15 3.25 -1.28
N ILE A 53 5.21 2.71 -0.50
CA ILE A 53 5.47 2.27 0.88
C ILE A 53 6.39 1.05 0.88
N LEU A 54 6.10 0.03 0.07
CA LEU A 54 6.94 -1.18 -0.05
C LEU A 54 8.38 -0.87 -0.45
N ASN A 55 8.60 0.18 -1.25
CA ASN A 55 9.92 0.66 -1.64
C ASN A 55 10.74 1.25 -0.48
N LYS A 56 10.12 1.63 0.65
CA LYS A 56 10.85 2.03 1.87
C LYS A 56 11.63 0.87 2.50
N ARG A 57 11.24 -0.39 2.22
CA ARG A 57 11.90 -1.60 2.73
C ARG A 57 12.08 -1.53 4.25
N VAL A 58 13.31 -1.71 4.76
CA VAL A 58 13.65 -1.67 6.19
C VAL A 58 13.29 -0.35 6.90
N TRP A 59 13.00 0.72 6.15
CA TRP A 59 12.61 2.02 6.70
C TRP A 59 11.10 2.23 6.83
N MET A 60 10.29 1.20 6.57
CA MET A 60 8.85 1.27 6.84
C MET A 60 8.59 1.49 8.33
N THR A 61 7.75 2.47 8.65
CA THR A 61 7.24 2.67 10.00
C THR A 61 6.08 1.72 10.28
N TYR A 62 5.68 1.56 11.54
CA TYR A 62 4.46 0.80 11.86
C TYR A 62 3.21 1.35 11.15
N SER A 63 3.07 2.69 11.05
CA SER A 63 1.97 3.31 10.31
C SER A 63 1.97 2.96 8.82
N ASP A 64 3.15 2.75 8.21
CA ASP A 64 3.26 2.26 6.84
C ASP A 64 2.73 0.81 6.71
N ILE A 65 2.97 -0.03 7.73
CA ILE A 65 2.46 -1.41 7.78
C ILE A 65 0.93 -1.42 7.91
N GLU A 66 0.37 -0.58 8.79
CA GLU A 66 -1.09 -0.45 8.94
C GLU A 66 -1.75 -0.05 7.62
N ILE A 67 -1.21 0.98 6.95
CA ILE A 67 -1.70 1.40 5.62
C ILE A 67 -1.64 0.24 4.62
N LEU A 68 -0.56 -0.56 4.62
CA LEU A 68 -0.45 -1.70 3.71
C LEU A 68 -1.48 -2.79 4.05
N GLN A 69 -1.78 -3.03 5.32
CA GLN A 69 -2.82 -3.97 5.75
C GLN A 69 -4.22 -3.50 5.32
N ASP A 70 -4.52 -2.20 5.48
CA ASP A 70 -5.77 -1.59 5.03
C ASP A 70 -5.94 -1.68 3.50
N LEU A 71 -4.84 -1.59 2.76
CA LEU A 71 -4.80 -1.78 1.31
C LEU A 71 -4.81 -3.27 0.89
N GLY A 72 -4.97 -4.21 1.84
CA GLY A 72 -5.06 -5.64 1.57
C GLY A 72 -3.73 -6.31 1.22
N VAL A 73 -2.59 -5.66 1.49
CA VAL A 73 -1.27 -6.26 1.24
C VAL A 73 -0.99 -7.32 2.30
N GLY A 74 -0.89 -8.58 1.86
CA GLY A 74 -0.69 -9.71 2.77
C GLY A 74 0.63 -9.62 3.56
N LYS A 75 0.57 -10.01 4.84
CA LYS A 75 1.69 -10.00 5.81
C LYS A 75 2.99 -10.53 5.21
N LEU A 76 2.97 -11.68 4.54
CA LEU A 76 4.15 -12.31 3.93
C LEU A 76 4.88 -11.38 2.94
N LYS A 77 4.12 -10.62 2.13
CA LYS A 77 4.66 -9.69 1.15
C LYS A 77 5.30 -8.48 1.83
N ILE A 78 4.69 -7.98 2.90
CA ILE A 78 5.24 -6.89 3.71
C ILE A 78 6.57 -7.35 4.35
N MET A 79 6.55 -8.52 5.00
CA MET A 79 7.71 -9.11 5.69
C MET A 79 8.91 -9.31 4.75
N SER A 80 8.68 -9.81 3.53
CA SER A 80 9.77 -10.00 2.56
C SER A 80 10.41 -8.67 2.13
N HIS A 81 9.64 -7.58 2.02
CA HIS A 81 10.15 -6.26 1.64
C HIS A 81 10.97 -5.60 2.75
N ILE A 82 10.62 -5.83 4.01
CA ILE A 82 11.39 -5.36 5.16
C ILE A 82 12.56 -6.31 5.49
N GLY A 83 12.73 -7.41 4.77
CA GLY A 83 13.87 -8.33 4.91
C GLY A 83 13.73 -9.39 6.00
N ILE A 84 12.51 -9.67 6.44
CA ILE A 84 12.19 -10.79 7.31
C ILE A 84 12.00 -12.04 6.45
N ALA A 85 12.68 -13.13 6.83
CA ALA A 85 12.55 -14.41 6.15
C ALA A 85 11.16 -15.03 6.41
N GLN A 86 10.66 -15.81 5.45
CA GLN A 86 9.29 -16.33 5.47
C GLN A 86 9.00 -17.21 6.70
N ASP A 87 9.98 -18.00 7.13
CA ASP A 87 9.96 -18.84 8.33
C ASP A 87 9.91 -18.06 9.65
N HIS A 88 10.26 -16.77 9.62
CA HIS A 88 10.14 -15.86 10.78
C HIS A 88 8.92 -14.93 10.69
N SER A 89 8.15 -14.98 9.61
CA SER A 89 7.01 -14.08 9.39
C SER A 89 5.86 -14.32 10.39
N THR A 90 5.71 -15.54 10.90
CA THR A 90 4.75 -15.89 11.94
C THR A 90 5.10 -15.26 13.29
N ASP A 91 6.39 -15.05 13.54
CA ASP A 91 6.91 -14.50 14.81
C ASP A 91 6.74 -12.99 14.92
N ILE A 92 6.41 -12.30 13.82
CA ILE A 92 6.18 -10.86 13.80
C ILE A 92 4.78 -10.54 14.28
N ASP A 93 4.67 -9.81 15.38
CA ASP A 93 3.40 -9.36 15.94
C ASP A 93 3.02 -7.98 15.38
N LEU A 94 1.88 -7.89 14.70
CA LEU A 94 1.35 -6.65 14.09
C LEU A 94 0.19 -6.05 14.89
N SER A 95 -0.01 -6.45 16.15
CA SER A 95 -1.13 -5.96 16.97
C SER A 95 -0.99 -4.48 17.36
N ASN A 96 0.23 -4.01 17.54
CA ASN A 96 0.56 -2.63 17.87
C ASN A 96 2.02 -2.32 17.54
N ALA A 97 2.37 -1.02 17.54
CA ALA A 97 3.71 -0.55 17.23
C ALA A 97 4.80 -1.16 18.14
N LYS A 98 4.56 -1.26 19.46
CA LYS A 98 5.54 -1.78 20.43
C LYS A 98 5.85 -3.26 20.14
N SER A 99 4.81 -4.06 19.97
CA SER A 99 4.93 -5.49 19.59
C SER A 99 5.65 -5.68 18.25
N PHE A 100 5.29 -4.88 17.25
CA PHE A 100 5.91 -4.93 15.92
C PHE A 100 7.41 -4.67 16.00
N TYR A 101 7.83 -3.53 16.56
CA TYR A 101 9.25 -3.21 16.61
C TYR A 101 10.04 -4.24 17.42
N LYS A 102 9.51 -4.70 18.57
CA LYS A 102 10.17 -5.73 19.40
C LYS A 102 10.48 -7.00 18.60
N THR A 103 9.51 -7.52 17.87
CA THR A 103 9.66 -8.75 17.09
C THR A 103 10.42 -8.54 15.79
N PHE A 104 10.22 -7.39 15.14
CA PHE A 104 10.93 -6.99 13.92
C PHE A 104 12.44 -6.93 14.12
N TYR A 105 12.91 -6.22 15.15
CA TYR A 105 14.35 -6.11 15.42
C TYR A 105 14.97 -7.47 15.78
N ALA A 106 14.28 -8.30 16.56
CA ALA A 106 14.77 -9.62 16.94
C ALA A 106 14.96 -10.57 15.73
N LYS A 107 14.18 -10.38 14.66
CA LYS A 107 14.16 -11.29 13.49
C LYS A 107 14.81 -10.72 12.24
N ASN A 108 15.10 -9.42 12.21
CA ASN A 108 15.69 -8.77 11.04
C ASN A 108 17.22 -8.80 11.06
N LYS A 109 17.81 -9.92 10.63
CA LYS A 109 19.27 -10.08 10.47
C LYS A 109 19.93 -9.01 9.56
N ARG A 110 19.18 -8.35 8.67
CA ARG A 110 19.74 -7.26 7.83
C ARG A 110 20.00 -5.99 8.64
N LEU A 111 19.21 -5.71 9.67
CA LEU A 111 19.50 -4.62 10.61
C LEU A 111 20.77 -4.93 11.40
N GLU A 112 20.97 -6.16 11.84
CA GLU A 112 22.18 -6.60 12.56
C GLU A 112 23.47 -6.33 11.76
N ASN A 113 23.46 -6.60 10.44
CA ASN A 113 24.59 -6.30 9.55
C ASN A 113 24.73 -4.81 9.21
N TYR A 114 23.63 -4.05 9.19
CA TYR A 114 23.65 -2.60 8.97
C TYR A 114 24.17 -1.85 10.21
N HIS A 115 23.81 -2.30 11.42
CA HIS A 115 24.33 -1.77 12.69
C HIS A 115 25.85 -1.93 12.79
N LYS A 116 26.39 -3.09 12.39
CA LYS A 116 27.84 -3.32 12.28
C LYS A 116 28.53 -2.36 11.31
N ARG A 117 27.82 -1.83 10.31
CA ARG A 117 28.40 -1.06 9.20
C ARG A 117 28.22 0.46 9.32
N PHE A 118 27.20 0.95 10.02
CA PHE A 118 26.83 2.37 10.06
C PHE A 118 26.70 2.98 11.47
N GLY A 119 26.94 2.22 12.55
CA GLY A 119 27.19 2.76 13.89
C GLY A 119 26.04 3.54 14.58
N ARG A 120 24.82 3.56 14.01
CA ARG A 120 23.67 4.19 14.66
C ARG A 120 22.98 3.19 15.58
N VAL A 121 23.06 3.46 16.88
CA VAL A 121 22.43 2.68 17.96
C VAL A 121 20.95 3.04 18.00
N PHE A 122 20.08 2.05 17.82
CA PHE A 122 18.71 2.14 18.30
C PHE A 122 18.62 1.17 19.47
N ASN A 123 18.50 1.69 20.69
CA ASN A 123 18.39 0.87 21.89
C ASN A 123 16.89 0.58 22.14
N PRO A 124 16.44 -0.67 21.97
CA PRO A 124 15.04 -1.04 22.23
C PRO A 124 14.63 -0.88 23.70
N GLU A 125 15.59 -0.77 24.63
CA GLU A 125 15.33 -0.46 26.06
C GLU A 125 14.90 1.00 26.30
N LEU A 126 15.00 1.88 25.31
CA LEU A 126 14.54 3.28 25.42
C LEU A 126 13.02 3.44 25.26
N TYR A 127 12.28 2.33 25.10
CA TYR A 127 10.84 2.31 24.83
C TYR A 127 10.04 1.52 25.89
N ASP A 128 10.55 1.51 27.13
CA ASP A 128 9.79 1.08 28.30
C ASP A 128 8.76 2.12 28.74
#